data_AF-A0A9D8S8U2-F1
#
_entry.id   AF-A0A9D8S8U2-F1
#
_cell.length_a   1.000
_cell.length_b   1.000
_cell.length_c   1.000
_cell.angle_alpha   90.00
_cell.angle_beta   90.00
_cell.angle_gamma   90.00
#
_symmetry.space_group_name_H-M   'P 1'
#
loop_
_entity.id
_entity.type
_entity.pdbx_description
1 polymer ?
#
loop_
_entity_poly.entity_id
_entity_poly.type
_entity_poly.pdbx_seq_one_letter_code
_entity_poly.pdbx_strand_id
1 'polypeptide(L)'
;MKKMDRITITAYKPSGFVKKYQELIHDIMIPYQYRVLSNQEPNVSKSNVIENFKNAAKALRGEKHDSFYGMVFQDSDAGKFIEAAAYSLATFQDKELEKIIDEFIDIIAEAQDDDGYLNTRFTVQEKEKRWENLLEAH
;
A
#
# COMPACT_ATOMS: atom_id res chain seq x y z
N MET A 1 -15.64 23.72 -28.89
CA MET A 1 -15.28 22.94 -27.68
C MET A 1 -13.87 23.33 -27.28
N LYS A 2 -13.62 23.87 -26.08
CA LYS A 2 -12.25 24.15 -25.63
C LYS A 2 -11.56 22.81 -25.35
N LYS A 3 -10.42 22.58 -26.00
CA LYS A 3 -9.56 21.41 -25.74
C LYS A 3 -8.66 21.78 -24.55
N MET A 4 -8.66 20.97 -23.51
CA MET A 4 -7.74 21.11 -22.38
C MET A 4 -6.71 19.99 -22.46
N ASP A 5 -5.44 20.36 -22.57
CA ASP A 5 -4.33 19.41 -22.56
C ASP A 5 -3.83 19.22 -21.12
N ARG A 6 -3.61 17.97 -20.71
CA ARG A 6 -3.06 17.64 -19.39
C ARG A 6 -1.53 17.81 -19.43
N ILE A 7 -0.96 18.41 -18.39
CA ILE A 7 0.48 18.42 -18.16
C ILE A 7 0.87 17.23 -17.26
N THR A 8 2.11 16.76 -17.37
CA THR A 8 2.65 15.73 -16.46
C THR A 8 2.91 16.32 -15.09
N ILE A 9 2.89 15.49 -14.05
CA ILE A 9 3.17 15.94 -12.68
C ILE A 9 4.58 16.56 -12.55
N THR A 10 5.54 16.02 -13.31
CA THR A 10 6.94 16.48 -13.35
C THR A 10 7.13 17.83 -14.06
N ALA A 11 6.15 18.26 -14.87
CA ALA A 11 6.18 19.56 -15.55
C ALA A 11 5.86 20.73 -14.62
N TYR A 12 5.13 20.47 -13.54
CA TYR A 12 4.85 21.49 -12.53
C TYR A 12 6.04 21.67 -11.59
N LYS A 13 6.49 22.92 -11.43
CA LYS A 13 7.56 23.28 -10.48
C LYS A 13 6.92 23.94 -9.26
N PRO A 14 6.79 23.22 -8.13
CA PRO A 14 6.04 23.73 -6.99
C PRO A 14 6.80 24.84 -6.26
N SER A 15 6.06 25.80 -5.73
CA SER A 15 6.58 26.85 -4.85
C SER A 15 5.55 27.27 -3.80
N GLY A 16 5.99 28.02 -2.79
CA GLY A 16 5.11 28.58 -1.75
C GLY A 16 4.28 27.51 -1.02
N PHE A 17 2.97 27.75 -0.95
CA PHE A 17 2.03 26.90 -0.20
C PHE A 17 2.05 25.44 -0.65
N VAL A 18 2.00 25.16 -1.96
CA VAL A 18 1.92 23.77 -2.47
C VAL A 18 3.20 23.01 -2.18
N LYS A 19 4.37 23.64 -2.40
CA LYS A 19 5.67 23.02 -2.13
C LYS A 19 5.79 22.61 -0.66
N LYS A 20 5.36 23.48 0.27
CA LYS A 20 5.37 23.19 1.71
C LYS A 20 4.61 21.92 2.06
N TYR A 21 3.45 21.66 1.45
CA TYR A 21 2.70 20.44 1.71
C TYR A 21 3.33 19.21 1.05
N GLN A 22 3.92 19.36 -0.13
CA GLN A 22 4.66 18.27 -0.77
C GLN A 22 5.88 17.84 0.05
N GLU A 23 6.62 18.80 0.62
CA GLU A 23 7.72 18.54 1.57
C GLU A 23 7.19 17.87 2.85
N LEU A 24 6.09 18.37 3.44
CA LEU A 24 5.48 17.73 4.61
C LEU A 24 5.05 16.27 4.34
N ILE A 25 4.49 16.02 3.16
CA ILE A 25 4.08 14.68 2.75
C ILE A 25 5.30 13.76 2.65
N HIS A 26 6.36 14.22 1.99
CA HIS A 26 7.60 13.47 1.81
C HIS A 26 8.33 13.22 3.14
N ASP A 27 8.62 14.28 3.90
CA ASP A 27 9.50 14.24 5.05
C ASP A 27 8.85 13.63 6.30
N ILE A 28 7.53 13.78 6.44
CA ILE A 28 6.81 13.45 7.68
C ILE A 28 5.74 12.39 7.44
N MET A 29 4.81 12.65 6.53
CA MET A 29 3.61 11.80 6.39
C MET A 29 3.94 10.40 5.89
N ILE A 30 4.72 10.27 4.80
CA ILE A 30 5.07 8.98 4.20
C ILE A 30 5.87 8.11 5.21
N PRO A 31 6.96 8.60 5.83
CA PRO A 31 7.68 7.82 6.84
C PRO A 31 6.81 7.41 8.04
N TYR A 32 5.92 8.29 8.48
CA TYR A 32 4.97 7.98 9.55
C TYR A 32 3.99 6.87 9.14
N GLN A 33 3.35 7.00 7.98
CA GLN A 33 2.42 6.00 7.48
C GLN A 33 3.10 4.64 7.30
N TYR A 34 4.32 4.60 6.78
CA TYR A 34 5.08 3.35 6.69
C TYR A 34 5.28 2.69 8.06
N ARG A 35 5.63 3.45 9.10
CA ARG A 35 5.72 2.90 10.48
C ARG A 35 4.39 2.38 10.99
N VAL A 36 3.27 3.02 10.66
CA VAL A 36 1.93 2.53 11.05
C VAL A 36 1.61 1.22 10.32
N LEU A 37 1.81 1.16 9.00
CA LEU A 37 1.54 -0.03 8.17
C LEU A 37 2.41 -1.23 8.55
N SER A 38 3.63 -0.97 9.02
CA SER A 38 4.59 -1.98 9.53
C SER A 38 4.44 -2.27 11.03
N ASN A 39 3.42 -1.73 11.71
CA ASN A 39 3.19 -1.86 13.15
C ASN A 39 4.38 -1.40 14.03
N GLN A 40 5.19 -0.46 13.56
CA GLN A 40 6.35 0.10 14.27
C GLN A 40 6.02 1.37 15.07
N GLU A 41 4.79 1.88 14.99
CA GLU A 41 4.37 3.07 15.72
C GLU A 41 3.68 2.69 17.06
N PRO A 42 4.30 2.93 18.23
CA PRO A 42 3.90 2.33 19.51
C PRO A 42 2.60 2.88 20.12
N ASN A 43 2.15 4.07 19.70
CA ASN A 43 1.03 4.77 20.32
C ASN A 43 -0.24 4.78 19.46
N VAL A 44 -0.32 3.90 18.46
CA VAL A 44 -1.49 3.77 17.60
C VAL A 44 -1.96 2.31 17.55
N SER A 45 -3.22 2.10 17.20
CA SER A 45 -3.73 0.76 16.92
C SER A 45 -2.95 0.14 15.76
N LYS A 46 -2.73 -1.18 15.84
CA LYS A 46 -2.07 -1.93 14.77
C LYS A 46 -2.83 -1.75 13.46
N SER A 47 -2.09 -1.64 12.37
CA SER A 47 -2.63 -1.67 11.01
C SER A 47 -2.60 -3.09 10.44
N ASN A 48 -1.47 -3.78 10.64
CA ASN A 48 -1.21 -5.15 10.17
C ASN A 48 -1.20 -5.35 8.65
N VAL A 49 -1.20 -4.29 7.83
CA VAL A 49 -1.21 -4.39 6.37
C VAL A 49 -0.05 -5.24 5.86
N ILE A 50 1.20 -4.90 6.21
CA ILE A 50 2.38 -5.64 5.73
C ILE A 50 2.36 -7.09 6.24
N GLU A 51 1.95 -7.31 7.48
CA GLU A 51 1.86 -8.66 8.05
C GLU A 51 0.75 -9.50 7.41
N ASN A 52 -0.37 -8.90 6.99
CA ASN A 52 -1.42 -9.60 6.26
C ASN A 52 -0.90 -10.12 4.91
N PHE A 53 -0.13 -9.32 4.15
CA PHE A 53 0.49 -9.78 2.90
C PHE A 53 1.49 -10.91 3.16
N LYS A 54 2.37 -10.78 4.17
CA LYS A 54 3.30 -11.86 4.55
C LYS A 54 2.55 -13.14 4.93
N ASN A 55 1.44 -13.04 5.66
CA ASN A 55 0.64 -14.19 6.04
C ASN A 55 -0.11 -14.80 4.83
N ALA A 56 -0.57 -13.99 3.89
CA ALA A 56 -1.15 -14.48 2.65
C ALA A 56 -0.12 -15.25 1.81
N ALA A 57 1.10 -14.71 1.66
CA ALA A 57 2.20 -15.40 0.98
C ALA A 57 2.54 -16.76 1.63
N LYS A 58 2.64 -16.80 2.96
CA LYS A 58 2.81 -18.05 3.73
C LYS A 58 1.66 -19.03 3.50
N ALA A 59 0.41 -18.54 3.53
CA ALA A 59 -0.77 -19.36 3.31
C ALA A 59 -0.76 -20.01 1.91
N LEU A 60 -0.39 -19.26 0.87
CA LEU A 60 -0.26 -19.79 -0.49
C LEU A 60 0.82 -20.88 -0.61
N ARG A 61 1.90 -20.75 0.17
CA ARG A 61 2.97 -21.78 0.27
C ARG A 61 2.63 -22.95 1.18
N GLY A 62 1.46 -22.96 1.83
CA GLY A 62 1.09 -23.98 2.81
C GLY A 62 1.90 -23.92 4.11
N GLU A 63 2.52 -22.78 4.40
CA GLU A 63 3.32 -22.55 5.61
C GLU A 63 2.44 -22.13 6.79
N LYS A 64 2.96 -22.25 8.00
CA LYS A 64 2.29 -21.72 9.19
C LYS A 64 2.22 -20.19 9.12
N HIS A 65 1.02 -19.64 9.27
CA HIS A 65 0.76 -18.21 9.25
C HIS A 65 -0.19 -17.81 10.39
N ASP A 66 -0.28 -16.51 10.67
CA ASP A 66 -1.28 -15.98 11.60
C ASP A 66 -2.61 -15.67 10.88
N SER A 67 -3.66 -15.39 11.66
CA SER A 67 -4.96 -14.94 11.14
C SER A 67 -4.88 -13.52 10.58
N PHE A 68 -5.74 -13.22 9.61
CA PHE A 68 -5.93 -11.86 9.10
C PHE A 68 -6.40 -10.90 10.22
N TYR A 69 -5.97 -9.63 10.13
CA TYR A 69 -6.37 -8.56 11.03
C TYR A 69 -6.77 -7.30 10.26
N GLY A 70 -7.81 -6.60 10.73
CA GLY A 70 -8.25 -5.31 10.17
C GLY A 70 -9.57 -5.42 9.39
N MET A 71 -9.82 -4.44 8.53
CA MET A 71 -11.00 -4.40 7.67
C MET A 71 -10.83 -5.28 6.43
N VAL A 72 -11.91 -5.76 5.81
CA VAL A 72 -11.80 -6.59 4.58
C VAL A 72 -11.01 -5.92 3.43
N PHE A 73 -10.94 -4.59 3.45
CA PHE A 73 -10.23 -3.75 2.48
C PHE A 73 -8.89 -3.21 2.98
N GLN A 74 -8.34 -3.78 4.06
CA GLN A 74 -7.11 -3.29 4.69
C GLN A 74 -5.95 -3.20 3.67
N ASP A 75 -5.90 -4.11 2.70
CA ASP A 75 -4.91 -4.14 1.62
C ASP A 75 -4.88 -2.84 0.79
N SER A 76 -6.02 -2.12 0.70
CA SER A 76 -6.08 -0.85 -0.02
C SER A 76 -5.18 0.24 0.58
N ASP A 77 -4.84 0.14 1.86
CA ASP A 77 -3.92 1.08 2.50
C ASP A 77 -2.49 0.92 1.94
N ALA A 78 -2.09 -0.30 1.54
CA ALA A 78 -0.82 -0.52 0.85
C ALA A 78 -0.82 0.14 -0.53
N GLY A 79 -1.87 -0.08 -1.32
CA GLY A 79 -2.00 0.52 -2.66
C GLY A 79 -1.97 2.04 -2.62
N LYS A 80 -2.72 2.65 -1.69
CA LYS A 80 -2.75 4.11 -1.50
C LYS A 80 -1.41 4.67 -1.02
N PHE A 81 -0.72 3.96 -0.13
CA PHE A 81 0.60 4.35 0.34
C PHE A 81 1.62 4.33 -0.80
N ILE A 82 1.66 3.24 -1.58
CA ILE A 82 2.57 3.10 -2.73
C ILE A 82 2.27 4.18 -3.78
N GLU A 83 0.99 4.47 -4.05
CA GLU A 83 0.60 5.56 -4.96
C GLU A 83 1.10 6.93 -4.47
N ALA A 84 0.88 7.26 -3.19
CA ALA A 84 1.35 8.51 -2.61
C ALA A 84 2.89 8.63 -2.66
N ALA A 85 3.58 7.54 -2.37
CA ALA A 85 5.03 7.49 -2.38
C ALA A 85 5.60 7.60 -3.81
N ALA A 86 4.97 6.98 -4.82
CA ALA A 86 5.32 7.15 -6.22
C ALA A 86 5.17 8.61 -6.69
N TYR A 87 4.10 9.31 -6.31
CA TYR A 87 3.94 10.73 -6.61
C TYR A 87 4.99 11.60 -5.90
N SER A 88 5.37 11.23 -4.67
CA SER A 88 6.45 11.88 -3.94
C SER A 88 7.79 11.73 -4.68
N LEU A 89 8.15 10.49 -5.07
CA LEU A 89 9.39 10.17 -5.79
C LEU A 89 9.52 10.85 -7.15
N ALA A 90 8.39 11.11 -7.83
CA ALA A 90 8.38 11.89 -9.06
C ALA A 90 8.85 13.35 -8.88
N THR A 91 8.79 13.87 -7.65
CA THR A 91 9.17 15.25 -7.30
C THR A 91 10.44 15.31 -6.46
N PHE A 92 10.63 14.37 -5.53
CA PHE A 92 11.74 14.26 -4.60
C PHE A 92 12.41 12.89 -4.76
N GLN A 93 13.58 12.86 -5.41
CA GLN A 93 14.32 11.61 -5.52
C GLN A 93 14.82 11.17 -4.13
N ASP A 94 14.40 9.98 -3.71
CA ASP A 94 14.76 9.39 -2.43
C ASP A 94 14.95 7.88 -2.61
N LYS A 95 16.22 7.45 -2.59
CA LYS A 95 16.59 6.05 -2.83
C LYS A 95 16.19 5.13 -1.68
N GLU A 96 16.11 5.64 -0.47
CA GLU A 96 15.71 4.83 0.68
C GLU A 96 14.21 4.56 0.63
N LEU A 97 13.42 5.59 0.29
CA LEU A 97 11.98 5.41 0.06
C LEU A 97 11.70 4.49 -1.13
N GLU A 98 12.41 4.64 -2.25
CA GLU A 98 12.30 3.75 -3.41
C GLU A 98 12.53 2.28 -3.01
N LYS A 99 13.62 2.01 -2.29
CA LYS A 99 13.91 0.67 -1.78
C LYS A 99 12.82 0.12 -0.86
N ILE A 100 12.29 0.93 0.06
CA ILE A 100 11.19 0.52 0.95
C ILE A 100 9.95 0.12 0.14
N ILE A 101 9.63 0.87 -0.91
CA ILE A 101 8.48 0.57 -1.77
C ILE A 101 8.73 -0.71 -2.57
N ASP A 102 9.91 -0.88 -3.16
CA ASP A 102 10.26 -2.08 -3.91
C ASP A 102 10.16 -3.34 -3.03
N GLU A 103 10.71 -3.31 -1.82
CA GLU A 103 10.60 -4.41 -0.85
C GLU A 103 9.13 -4.71 -0.48
N PHE A 104 8.29 -3.68 -0.37
CA PHE A 104 6.88 -3.88 -0.10
C PHE A 104 6.13 -4.45 -1.31
N ILE A 105 6.47 -4.01 -2.53
CA ILE A 105 5.91 -4.57 -3.77
C ILE A 105 6.26 -6.05 -3.89
N ASP A 106 7.50 -6.46 -3.57
CA ASP A 106 7.91 -7.86 -3.57
C ASP A 106 7.05 -8.70 -2.61
N ILE A 107 6.79 -8.19 -1.40
CA ILE A 107 5.90 -8.85 -0.42
C ILE A 107 4.46 -8.98 -0.96
N ILE A 108 3.95 -7.95 -1.66
CA ILE A 108 2.63 -8.00 -2.28
C ILE A 108 2.59 -9.03 -3.41
N ALA A 109 3.66 -9.11 -4.22
CA ALA A 109 3.77 -10.06 -5.32
C ALA A 109 3.78 -11.51 -4.81
N GLU A 110 4.47 -11.80 -3.71
CA GLU A 110 4.43 -13.13 -3.08
C GLU A 110 3.05 -13.52 -2.52
N ALA A 111 2.19 -12.54 -2.25
CA ALA A 111 0.84 -12.75 -1.73
C ALA A 111 -0.23 -12.91 -2.83
N GLN A 112 0.16 -12.76 -4.10
CA GLN A 112 -0.72 -12.95 -5.24
C GLN A 112 -0.81 -14.45 -5.58
N ASP A 113 -2.04 -14.92 -5.79
CA ASP A 113 -2.29 -16.32 -6.17
C ASP A 113 -1.99 -16.56 -7.66
N ASP A 114 -1.87 -17.82 -8.07
CA ASP A 114 -1.48 -18.22 -9.44
C ASP A 114 -2.47 -17.74 -10.51
N ASP A 115 -3.74 -17.54 -10.15
CA ASP A 115 -4.80 -17.00 -11.00
C ASP A 115 -4.84 -15.46 -11.04
N GLY A 116 -3.91 -14.80 -10.34
CA GLY A 116 -3.82 -13.36 -10.18
C GLY A 116 -4.67 -12.79 -9.05
N TYR A 117 -5.43 -13.60 -8.31
CA TYR A 117 -6.25 -13.13 -7.19
C TYR A 117 -5.38 -12.56 -6.07
N LEU A 118 -5.76 -11.37 -5.57
CA LEU A 118 -5.08 -10.71 -4.47
C LEU A 118 -6.09 -10.02 -3.54
N ASN A 119 -6.38 -10.69 -2.43
CA ASN A 119 -7.01 -10.12 -1.24
C ASN A 119 -6.57 -10.99 -0.05
N THR A 120 -5.80 -10.42 0.85
CA THR A 120 -5.13 -11.17 1.92
C THR A 120 -6.12 -11.78 2.91
N ARG A 121 -7.29 -11.14 3.14
CA ARG A 121 -8.34 -11.69 4.01
C ARG A 121 -8.90 -13.00 3.48
N PHE A 122 -9.21 -13.07 2.19
CA PHE A 122 -9.71 -14.29 1.58
C PHE A 122 -8.61 -15.34 1.44
N THR A 123 -7.40 -14.94 1.04
CA THR A 123 -6.27 -15.87 0.91
C THR A 123 -5.90 -16.54 2.24
N VAL A 124 -5.96 -15.82 3.37
CA VAL A 124 -5.55 -16.34 4.69
C VAL A 124 -6.62 -17.21 5.37
N GLN A 125 -7.91 -16.92 5.19
CA GLN A 125 -8.97 -17.55 6.03
C GLN A 125 -10.09 -18.25 5.27
N GLU A 126 -10.52 -17.76 4.10
CA GLU A 126 -11.73 -18.22 3.42
C GLU A 126 -11.52 -18.21 1.90
N LYS A 127 -10.49 -18.92 1.42
CA LYS A 127 -10.06 -18.90 0.02
C LYS A 127 -11.16 -19.39 -0.93
N GLU A 128 -12.01 -20.28 -0.46
CA GLU A 128 -13.17 -20.80 -1.19
C GLU A 128 -14.32 -19.80 -1.35
N LYS A 129 -14.39 -18.75 -0.51
CA LYS A 129 -15.48 -17.75 -0.55
C LYS A 129 -15.20 -16.53 -1.44
N ARG A 130 -14.13 -16.59 -2.24
CA ARG A 130 -13.81 -15.53 -3.21
C ARG A 130 -15.04 -15.25 -4.07
N TRP A 131 -15.35 -13.98 -4.28
CA TRP A 131 -16.43 -13.51 -5.15
C TRP A 131 -17.87 -13.78 -4.67
N GLU A 132 -18.08 -14.43 -3.52
CA GLU A 132 -19.43 -14.71 -3.03
C GLU A 132 -20.19 -13.47 -2.51
N ASN A 133 -19.47 -12.41 -2.10
CA ASN A 133 -20.07 -11.18 -1.57
C ASN A 133 -19.34 -9.90 -2.04
N LEU A 134 -19.51 -9.54 -3.30
CA LEU A 134 -18.94 -8.30 -3.88
C LEU A 134 -19.51 -7.01 -3.27
N LEU A 135 -20.67 -7.06 -2.60
CA LEU A 135 -21.30 -5.86 -2.03
C LEU A 135 -20.53 -5.33 -0.83
N GLU A 136 -20.07 -6.23 0.05
CA GLU A 136 -19.44 -5.86 1.33
C GLU A 136 -17.95 -6.23 1.39
N ALA A 137 -17.46 -7.12 0.52
CA ALA A 137 -16.09 -7.64 0.59
C ALA A 137 -15.04 -6.81 -0.17
N HIS A 138 -15.43 -5.61 -0.61
CA HIS A 138 -14.65 -4.61 -1.38
C HIS A 138 -14.22 -5.04 -2.79
#